data_AF-A0A348TNQ0-F1
#
_entry.id   AF-A0A348TNQ0-F1
#
_cell.length_a   1.000
_cell.length_b   1.000
_cell.length_c   1.000
_cell.angle_alpha   90.00
_cell.angle_beta   90.00
_cell.angle_gamma   90.00
#
_symmetry.space_group_name_H-M   'P 1'
#
loop_
_entity.id
_entity.type
_entity.pdbx_description
1 polymer ?
#
loop_
_entity_poly.entity_id
_entity_poly.type
_entity_poly.pdbx_seq_one_letter_code
_entity_poly.pdbx_strand_id
1 'polypeptide(L)'
;MENKPNYSLKDLVFYFLKLGASGFGGPVALVGYMYRDLVENKQWISDDDYKEGLALSQLAPGPLAAQLSIYLGYVHYRILGATLAGLAFVFPSFLMVLAIGWAYVTFDGLPLMQSIFYGVGAAVIGIISIGSYKLTSKSIGKDYWLWAIFLVLAVFTFITEEENMWLIIGGGVLIWLMKSPPKWNFGSLKTIALPVLLQIPTQDSTNAKLWQIAWFFTKAGA
;
A
#
# COMPACT_ATOMS: atom_id res chain seq x y z
N MET A 1 -18.47 19.08 30.23
CA MET A 1 -19.52 18.07 30.29
C MET A 1 -19.03 16.90 29.47
N GLU A 2 -18.49 15.88 30.12
CA GLU A 2 -17.86 14.73 29.47
C GLU A 2 -18.97 13.83 28.93
N ASN A 3 -19.30 14.01 27.65
CA ASN A 3 -20.36 13.26 26.98
C ASN A 3 -19.89 11.81 26.90
N LYS A 4 -20.48 10.91 27.69
CA LYS A 4 -20.11 9.50 27.64
C LYS A 4 -20.39 8.98 26.23
N PRO A 5 -19.43 8.32 25.57
CA PRO A 5 -19.66 7.74 24.26
C PRO A 5 -20.84 6.75 24.33
N ASN A 6 -21.65 6.69 23.27
CA ASN A 6 -22.87 5.91 23.19
C ASN A 6 -22.63 4.38 23.05
N TYR A 7 -21.41 3.95 23.34
CA TYR A 7 -20.94 2.56 23.23
C TYR A 7 -19.90 2.27 24.30
N SER A 8 -19.62 0.99 24.54
CA SER A 8 -18.59 0.55 25.48
C SER A 8 -17.27 0.25 24.78
N LEU A 9 -16.17 0.34 25.52
CA LEU A 9 -14.84 -0.09 25.07
C LEU A 9 -14.87 -1.56 24.62
N LYS A 10 -15.68 -2.39 25.28
CA LYS A 10 -15.86 -3.80 24.90
C LYS A 10 -16.47 -3.94 23.51
N ASP A 11 -17.44 -3.10 23.17
CA ASP A 11 -18.12 -3.14 21.87
C ASP A 11 -17.16 -2.75 20.74
N LEU A 12 -16.33 -1.75 20.99
CA LEU A 12 -15.28 -1.30 20.07
C LEU A 12 -14.23 -2.39 19.83
N VAL A 13 -13.74 -3.01 20.91
CA VAL A 13 -12.77 -4.10 20.85
C VAL A 13 -13.35 -5.30 20.10
N PHE A 14 -14.59 -5.68 20.39
CA PHE A 14 -15.24 -6.80 19.71
C PHE A 14 -15.48 -6.50 18.23
N TYR A 15 -15.82 -5.24 17.88
CA TYR A 15 -15.92 -4.81 16.50
C TYR A 15 -14.60 -4.96 15.76
N PHE A 16 -13.49 -4.44 16.31
CA PHE A 16 -12.18 -4.55 15.66
C PHE A 16 -11.65 -5.98 15.63
N LEU A 17 -11.95 -6.79 16.65
CA LEU A 17 -11.64 -8.23 16.66
C LEU A 17 -12.36 -8.96 15.51
N LYS A 18 -13.65 -8.67 15.33
CA LYS A 18 -14.43 -9.24 14.22
C LYS A 18 -13.90 -8.74 12.88
N LEU A 19 -13.64 -7.44 12.75
CA LEU A 19 -13.14 -6.83 11.52
C LEU A 19 -11.76 -7.37 11.14
N GLY A 20 -10.87 -7.58 12.11
CA GLY A 20 -9.56 -8.21 11.91
C GLY A 20 -9.66 -9.67 11.48
N ALA A 21 -10.62 -10.42 12.02
CA ALA A 21 -10.89 -11.80 11.62
C ALA A 21 -11.51 -11.89 10.21
N SER A 22 -12.38 -10.94 9.85
CA SER A 22 -13.06 -10.87 8.56
C SER A 22 -12.38 -9.93 7.57
N GLY A 23 -11.10 -9.59 7.79
CA GLY A 23 -10.37 -8.50 7.15
C GLY A 23 -10.02 -8.71 5.67
N PHE A 24 -11.00 -9.05 4.83
CA PHE A 24 -10.84 -9.33 3.41
C PHE A 24 -11.24 -8.12 2.55
N GLY A 25 -10.57 -7.93 1.40
CA GLY A 25 -10.88 -6.87 0.44
C GLY A 25 -9.84 -5.73 0.35
N GLY A 26 -8.74 -5.83 1.09
CA GLY A 26 -7.65 -4.86 1.06
C GLY A 26 -7.93 -3.58 1.88
N PRO A 27 -6.93 -2.69 2.02
CA PRO A 27 -7.02 -1.54 2.93
C PRO A 27 -8.21 -0.63 2.65
N VAL A 28 -8.51 -0.37 1.38
CA VAL A 28 -9.61 0.52 0.96
C VAL A 28 -10.98 -0.04 1.37
N ALA A 29 -11.18 -1.35 1.23
CA ALA A 29 -12.44 -1.97 1.63
C ALA A 29 -12.62 -1.92 3.15
N LEU A 30 -11.56 -2.18 3.93
CA LEU A 30 -11.61 -2.15 5.39
C LEU A 30 -11.92 -0.74 5.92
N VAL A 31 -11.28 0.27 5.35
CA VAL A 31 -11.55 1.69 5.64
C VAL A 31 -13.02 2.01 5.34
N GLY A 32 -13.55 1.56 4.19
CA GLY A 32 -14.96 1.70 3.84
C GLY A 32 -15.91 0.99 4.83
N TYR A 33 -15.56 -0.21 5.29
CA TYR A 33 -16.35 -0.92 6.31
C TYR A 33 -16.34 -0.18 7.65
N MET A 34 -15.20 0.38 8.05
CA MET A 34 -15.11 1.22 9.26
C MET A 34 -16.02 2.43 9.16
N TYR A 35 -16.04 3.12 8.02
CA TYR A 35 -16.93 4.27 7.81
C TYR A 35 -18.39 3.86 7.92
N ARG A 36 -18.81 2.87 7.11
CA ARG A 36 -20.20 2.41 7.08
C ARG A 36 -20.67 1.90 8.44
N ASP A 37 -19.85 1.14 9.14
CA ASP A 37 -20.27 0.52 10.39
C ASP A 37 -20.16 1.47 11.58
N LEU A 38 -19.08 2.24 11.71
CA LEU A 38 -18.82 3.10 12.88
C LEU A 38 -19.44 4.49 12.75
N VAL A 39 -19.56 5.04 11.54
CA VAL A 39 -20.11 6.39 11.30
C VAL A 39 -21.58 6.30 10.89
N GLU A 40 -21.93 5.52 9.85
CA GLU A 40 -23.31 5.49 9.33
C GLU A 40 -24.25 4.61 10.18
N ASN A 41 -23.90 3.34 10.40
CA ASN A 41 -24.81 2.37 11.01
C ASN A 41 -24.89 2.52 12.53
N LYS A 42 -23.74 2.54 13.22
CA LYS A 42 -23.67 2.56 14.68
C LYS A 42 -23.63 3.97 15.26
N GLN A 43 -23.25 4.96 14.44
CA GLN A 43 -23.04 6.36 14.85
C GLN A 43 -22.18 6.49 16.12
N TRP A 44 -21.15 5.65 16.21
CA TRP A 44 -20.20 5.64 17.33
C TRP A 44 -19.15 6.73 17.17
N ILE A 45 -18.76 7.04 15.94
CA ILE A 45 -17.74 8.04 15.60
C ILE A 45 -18.37 9.09 14.69
N SER A 46 -18.00 10.36 14.87
CA SER A 46 -18.48 11.43 13.98
C SER A 46 -17.79 11.36 12.60
N ASP A 47 -18.44 11.92 11.59
CA ASP A 47 -17.86 12.01 10.25
C ASP A 47 -16.55 12.82 10.23
N ASP A 48 -16.46 13.87 11.06
CA ASP A 48 -15.26 14.70 11.19
C ASP A 48 -14.10 13.93 11.84
N ASP A 49 -14.34 13.23 12.95
CA ASP A 49 -13.33 12.41 13.63
C ASP A 49 -12.78 11.30 12.71
N TYR A 50 -13.67 10.68 11.93
CA TYR A 50 -13.26 9.67 10.97
C TYR A 50 -12.37 10.24 9.87
N LYS A 51 -12.73 11.38 9.28
CA LYS A 51 -11.95 12.03 8.23
C LYS A 51 -10.58 12.48 8.73
N GLU A 52 -10.52 13.04 9.93
CA GLU A 52 -9.25 13.43 10.55
C GLU A 52 -8.36 12.20 10.79
N GLY A 53 -8.94 11.12 11.31
CA GLY A 53 -8.23 9.85 11.49
C GLY A 53 -7.74 9.24 10.19
N LEU A 54 -8.54 9.30 9.13
CA LEU A 54 -8.18 8.81 7.81
C LEU A 54 -7.02 9.64 7.22
N ALA A 55 -7.07 10.96 7.34
CA ALA A 55 -6.00 11.84 6.89
C ALA A 55 -4.69 11.55 7.64
N LEU A 56 -4.74 11.45 8.97
CA LEU A 56 -3.57 11.13 9.78
C LEU A 56 -2.99 9.73 9.47
N SER A 57 -3.86 8.75 9.24
CA SER A 57 -3.44 7.39 8.86
C SER A 57 -2.77 7.35 7.49
N GLN A 58 -3.16 8.22 6.55
CA GLN A 58 -2.51 8.31 5.24
C GLN A 58 -1.14 9.01 5.28
N LEU A 59 -0.91 9.88 6.27
CA LEU A 59 0.37 10.56 6.47
C LEU A 59 1.41 9.66 7.14
N ALA A 60 0.97 8.75 8.01
CA ALA A 60 1.87 7.86 8.74
C ALA A 60 2.29 6.66 7.86
N PRO A 61 3.59 6.29 7.82
CA PRO A 61 4.02 5.09 7.11
C PRO A 61 3.48 3.84 7.82
N GLY A 62 2.67 3.04 7.12
CA GLY A 62 2.14 1.79 7.69
C GLY A 62 0.87 1.27 7.01
N PRO A 63 0.28 0.20 7.58
CA PRO A 63 -0.97 -0.35 7.09
C PRO A 63 -2.12 0.58 7.48
N LEU A 64 -2.67 1.28 6.48
CA LEU A 64 -3.71 2.30 6.64
C LEU A 64 -4.87 1.85 7.55
N ALA A 65 -5.43 0.65 7.32
CA ALA A 65 -6.55 0.15 8.12
C ALA A 65 -6.20 -0.07 9.60
N ALA A 66 -4.97 -0.49 9.91
CA ALA A 66 -4.51 -0.67 11.28
C ALA A 66 -4.24 0.67 11.97
N GLN A 67 -3.67 1.64 11.25
CA GLN A 67 -3.46 3.00 11.79
C GLN A 67 -4.80 3.68 12.07
N LEU A 68 -5.78 3.51 11.17
CA LEU A 68 -7.12 4.05 11.35
C LEU A 68 -7.83 3.39 12.54
N SER A 69 -7.70 2.08 12.74
CA SER A 69 -8.31 1.41 13.91
C SER A 69 -7.72 1.93 15.22
N ILE A 70 -6.41 2.15 15.28
CA ILE A 70 -5.71 2.73 16.43
C ILE A 70 -6.21 4.16 16.69
N TYR A 71 -6.31 4.99 15.65
CA TYR A 71 -6.81 6.36 15.79
C TYR A 71 -8.27 6.39 16.25
N LEU A 72 -9.15 5.59 15.65
CA LEU A 72 -10.56 5.50 16.05
C LEU A 72 -10.72 4.98 17.48
N GLY A 73 -9.80 4.13 17.94
CA GLY A 73 -9.67 3.75 19.36
C GLY A 73 -9.27 4.91 20.27
N TYR A 74 -8.43 5.81 19.77
CA TYR A 74 -7.94 6.98 20.50
C TYR A 74 -9.02 8.05 20.74
N VAL A 75 -9.90 8.31 19.77
CA VAL A 75 -10.89 9.41 19.80
C VAL A 75 -11.69 9.45 21.11
N HIS A 76 -12.27 8.32 21.52
CA HIS A 76 -13.15 8.24 22.70
C HIS A 76 -12.53 7.59 23.94
N TYR A 77 -11.51 6.74 23.78
CA TYR A 77 -10.91 5.99 24.89
C TYR A 77 -9.40 6.24 25.05
N ARG A 78 -8.86 7.25 24.35
CA ARG A 78 -7.46 7.67 24.41
C ARG A 78 -6.50 6.48 24.21
N ILE A 79 -5.39 6.47 24.95
CA ILE A 79 -4.31 5.48 24.82
C ILE A 79 -4.81 4.03 25.05
N LEU A 80 -5.75 3.84 25.98
CA LEU A 80 -6.30 2.51 26.26
C LEU A 80 -7.11 1.98 25.07
N GLY A 81 -7.97 2.81 24.49
CA GLY A 81 -8.71 2.44 23.29
C GLY A 81 -7.82 2.21 22.09
N ALA A 82 -6.83 3.07 21.89
CA ALA A 82 -5.87 2.96 20.79
C ALA A 82 -5.12 1.62 20.81
N THR A 83 -4.59 1.25 21.98
CA THR A 83 -3.84 0.00 22.17
C THR A 83 -4.74 -1.22 21.98
N LEU A 84 -5.93 -1.22 22.59
CA LEU A 84 -6.85 -2.36 22.52
C LEU A 84 -7.48 -2.52 21.13
N ALA A 85 -7.84 -1.43 20.45
CA ALA A 85 -8.37 -1.46 19.09
C ALA A 85 -7.32 -1.98 18.10
N GLY A 86 -6.09 -1.47 18.18
CA GLY A 86 -4.97 -1.93 17.36
C GLY A 86 -4.66 -3.41 17.59
N LEU A 87 -4.55 -3.83 18.86
CA LEU A 87 -4.33 -5.24 19.20
C LEU A 87 -5.48 -6.10 18.71
N ALA A 88 -6.73 -5.74 19.01
CA ALA A 88 -7.90 -6.51 18.57
C ALA A 88 -7.98 -6.64 17.04
N PHE A 89 -7.56 -5.62 16.30
CA PHE A 89 -7.52 -5.68 14.85
C PHE A 89 -6.45 -6.65 14.32
N VAL A 90 -5.25 -6.67 14.91
CA VAL A 90 -4.12 -7.48 14.41
C VAL A 90 -4.15 -8.92 14.96
N PHE A 91 -4.66 -9.10 16.17
CA PHE A 91 -4.60 -10.36 16.92
C PHE A 91 -5.23 -11.56 16.20
N PRO A 92 -6.39 -11.46 15.54
CA PRO A 92 -6.98 -12.59 14.79
C PRO A 92 -6.07 -13.07 13.66
N SER A 93 -5.53 -12.16 12.86
CA SER A 93 -4.64 -12.50 11.75
C SER A 93 -3.33 -13.11 12.26
N PHE A 94 -2.79 -12.58 13.36
CA PHE A 94 -1.61 -13.14 14.03
C PHE A 94 -1.84 -14.58 14.48
N LEU A 95 -2.97 -14.87 15.15
CA LEU A 95 -3.32 -16.23 15.56
C LEU A 95 -3.51 -17.16 14.36
N MET A 96 -4.10 -16.68 13.28
CA MET A 96 -4.34 -17.48 12.08
C MET A 96 -3.02 -17.89 11.42
N VAL A 97 -2.06 -16.96 11.30
CA VAL A 97 -0.72 -17.26 10.78
C VAL A 97 0.03 -18.23 11.69
N LEU A 98 -0.02 -18.04 13.01
CA LEU A 98 0.58 -18.98 13.96
C LEU A 98 -0.03 -20.38 13.88
N ALA A 99 -1.36 -20.48 13.80
CA ALA A 99 -2.05 -21.75 13.71
C ALA A 99 -1.68 -22.50 12.41
N ILE A 100 -1.62 -21.79 11.28
CA ILE A 100 -1.21 -22.37 10.00
C ILE A 100 0.27 -22.78 10.05
N GLY A 101 1.15 -21.95 10.61
CA GLY A 101 2.57 -22.27 10.75
C GLY A 101 2.82 -23.46 11.67
N TRP A 102 2.08 -23.56 12.78
CA TRP A 102 2.12 -24.72 13.66
C TRP A 102 1.63 -25.99 12.96
N ALA A 103 0.51 -25.89 12.23
CA ALA A 103 -0.01 -27.02 11.44
C ALA A 103 0.99 -27.45 10.35
N TYR A 104 1.66 -26.50 9.69
CA TYR A 104 2.68 -26.80 8.69
C TYR A 104 3.81 -27.67 9.27
N VAL A 105 4.38 -27.27 10.41
CA VAL A 105 5.49 -28.02 11.03
C VAL A 105 5.02 -29.37 11.59
N THR A 106 3.80 -29.43 12.13
CA THR A 106 3.27 -30.66 12.77
C THR A 106 2.89 -31.73 11.75
N PHE A 107 2.35 -31.32 10.60
CA PHE A 107 1.86 -32.21 9.55
C PHE A 107 2.81 -32.30 8.35
N ASP A 108 4.08 -31.91 8.55
CA ASP A 108 5.11 -31.98 7.52
C ASP A 108 5.31 -33.43 7.06
N GLY A 109 5.42 -33.64 5.75
CA GLY A 109 5.60 -34.97 5.13
C GLY A 109 4.32 -35.75 4.77
N LEU A 110 3.11 -35.25 5.08
CA LEU A 110 1.86 -35.89 4.61
C LEU A 110 1.55 -35.53 3.14
N PRO A 111 1.23 -36.50 2.27
CA PRO A 111 0.83 -36.24 0.88
C PRO A 111 -0.39 -35.30 0.75
N LEU A 112 -1.25 -35.32 1.77
CA LEU A 112 -2.42 -34.45 1.88
C LEU A 112 -2.02 -32.97 2.03
N MET A 113 -0.98 -32.67 2.79
CA MET A 113 -0.49 -31.30 2.98
C MET A 113 0.07 -30.74 1.65
N GLN A 114 0.84 -31.55 0.92
CA GLN A 114 1.37 -31.17 -0.39
C GLN A 114 0.25 -30.89 -1.42
N SER A 115 -0.83 -31.67 -1.39
CA SER A 115 -2.00 -31.47 -2.25
C SER A 115 -2.75 -30.19 -1.91
N ILE A 116 -2.92 -29.87 -0.61
CA ILE A 116 -3.51 -28.60 -0.16
C ILE A 116 -2.67 -27.43 -0.64
N PHE A 117 -1.35 -27.47 -0.48
CA PHE A 117 -0.47 -26.40 -0.96
C PHE A 117 -0.52 -26.20 -2.47
N TYR A 118 -0.64 -27.29 -3.24
CA TYR A 118 -0.84 -27.18 -4.68
C TYR A 118 -2.16 -26.46 -5.02
N GLY A 119 -3.26 -26.80 -4.32
CA GLY A 119 -4.54 -26.10 -4.47
C GLY A 119 -4.49 -24.64 -4.06
N VAL A 120 -3.83 -24.32 -2.94
CA VAL A 120 -3.62 -22.94 -2.48
C VAL A 120 -2.77 -22.18 -3.49
N GLY A 121 -1.70 -22.77 -4.03
CA GLY A 121 -0.86 -22.18 -5.07
C GLY A 121 -1.67 -21.83 -6.32
N ALA A 122 -2.51 -22.75 -6.80
CA ALA A 122 -3.41 -22.49 -7.93
C ALA A 122 -4.39 -21.33 -7.63
N ALA A 123 -4.97 -21.28 -6.42
CA ALA A 123 -5.86 -20.21 -6.01
C ALA A 123 -5.14 -18.84 -5.96
N VAL A 124 -3.92 -18.81 -5.43
CA VAL A 124 -3.08 -17.60 -5.37
C VAL A 124 -2.78 -17.09 -6.78
N ILE A 125 -2.39 -17.97 -7.71
CA ILE A 125 -2.17 -17.60 -9.12
C ILE A 125 -3.45 -16.98 -9.72
N GLY A 126 -4.62 -17.57 -9.46
CA GLY A 126 -5.91 -17.03 -9.91
C GLY A 126 -6.20 -15.63 -9.37
N ILE A 127 -6.02 -15.42 -8.06
CA ILE A 127 -6.24 -14.12 -7.41
C ILE A 127 -5.28 -13.06 -7.94
N ILE A 128 -3.99 -13.39 -8.07
CA ILE A 128 -2.98 -12.48 -8.63
C ILE A 128 -3.33 -12.13 -10.07
N SER A 129 -3.71 -13.12 -10.90
CA SER A 129 -4.07 -12.90 -12.30
C SER A 129 -5.26 -11.94 -12.42
N ILE A 130 -6.31 -12.12 -11.61
CA ILE A 130 -7.47 -11.21 -11.57
C ILE A 130 -7.06 -9.82 -11.10
N GLY A 131 -6.25 -9.73 -10.04
CA GLY A 131 -5.75 -8.48 -9.50
C GLY A 131 -4.93 -7.68 -10.52
N SER A 132 -3.98 -8.35 -11.17
CA SER A 132 -3.14 -7.80 -12.24
C SER A 132 -4.00 -7.35 -13.42
N TYR A 133 -4.94 -8.16 -13.90
CA TYR A 133 -5.83 -7.77 -15.00
C TYR A 133 -6.67 -6.53 -14.66
N LYS A 134 -7.22 -6.47 -13.45
CA LYS A 134 -8.03 -5.33 -12.99
C LYS A 134 -7.19 -4.06 -12.85
N LEU A 135 -5.95 -4.18 -12.38
CA LEU A 135 -5.03 -3.05 -12.27
C LEU A 135 -4.59 -2.57 -13.66
N THR A 136 -4.16 -3.48 -14.54
CA THR A 136 -3.79 -3.20 -15.94
C THR A 136 -4.91 -2.49 -16.68
N SER A 137 -6.12 -3.05 -16.68
CA SER A 137 -7.27 -2.44 -17.37
C SER A 137 -7.63 -1.05 -16.83
N LYS A 138 -7.48 -0.82 -15.51
CA LYS A 138 -7.74 0.48 -14.90
C LYS A 138 -6.63 1.50 -15.18
N SER A 139 -5.38 1.08 -15.26
CA SER A 139 -4.23 1.94 -15.56
C SER A 139 -4.13 2.31 -17.04
N ILE A 140 -4.43 1.39 -17.95
CA ILE A 140 -4.32 1.58 -19.42
C ILE A 140 -5.59 2.18 -20.02
N GLY A 141 -6.76 1.91 -19.45
CA GLY A 141 -8.04 2.44 -19.94
C GLY A 141 -8.43 1.86 -21.31
N LYS A 142 -9.00 2.71 -22.18
CA LYS A 142 -9.50 2.33 -23.53
C LYS A 142 -8.54 2.63 -24.69
N ASP A 143 -7.35 3.15 -24.40
CA ASP A 143 -6.44 3.61 -25.45
C ASP A 143 -5.67 2.42 -26.06
N TYR A 144 -5.87 2.20 -27.37
CA TYR A 144 -5.24 1.09 -28.10
C TYR A 144 -3.70 1.16 -28.10
N TRP A 145 -3.13 2.37 -28.06
CA TRP A 145 -1.68 2.58 -28.07
C TRP A 145 -1.01 2.15 -26.75
N LEU A 146 -1.68 2.37 -25.62
CA LEU A 146 -1.19 1.94 -24.31
C LEU A 146 -1.22 0.41 -24.18
N TRP A 147 -2.21 -0.24 -24.78
CA TRP A 147 -2.27 -1.71 -24.86
C TRP A 147 -1.14 -2.29 -25.72
N ALA A 148 -0.80 -1.66 -26.85
CA ALA A 148 0.31 -2.11 -27.70
C ALA A 148 1.65 -2.06 -26.95
N ILE A 149 1.94 -0.96 -26.24
CA ILE A 149 3.17 -0.80 -25.45
C ILE A 149 3.19 -1.79 -24.27
N PHE A 150 2.07 -1.96 -23.57
CA PHE A 150 1.94 -2.95 -22.52
C PHE A 150 2.24 -4.37 -23.02
N LEU A 151 1.72 -4.74 -24.19
CA LEU A 151 1.93 -6.08 -24.76
C LEU A 151 3.40 -6.28 -25.16
N VAL A 152 4.04 -5.28 -25.77
CA VAL A 152 5.48 -5.34 -26.10
C VAL A 152 6.32 -5.50 -24.84
N LEU A 153 6.06 -4.72 -23.79
CA LEU A 153 6.77 -4.84 -22.52
C LEU A 153 6.51 -6.19 -21.86
N ALA A 154 5.26 -6.66 -21.83
CA ALA A 154 4.91 -7.94 -21.23
C ALA A 154 5.56 -9.14 -21.94
N VAL A 155 5.59 -9.13 -23.27
CA VAL A 155 6.27 -10.17 -24.06
C VAL A 155 7.77 -10.14 -23.83
N PHE A 156 8.36 -8.94 -23.78
CA PHE A 156 9.79 -8.79 -23.53
C PHE A 156 10.16 -9.32 -22.13
N THR A 157 9.43 -8.92 -21.09
CA THR A 157 9.64 -9.42 -19.72
C THR A 157 9.45 -10.93 -19.64
N PHE A 158 8.47 -11.50 -20.35
CA PHE A 158 8.24 -12.94 -20.38
C PHE A 158 9.40 -13.72 -21.02
N ILE A 159 10.04 -13.17 -22.05
CA ILE A 159 11.16 -13.83 -22.74
C ILE A 159 12.48 -13.66 -21.99
N THR A 160 12.73 -12.46 -21.46
CA THR A 160 14.01 -12.14 -20.82
C THR A 160 14.06 -12.61 -19.37
N GLU A 161 12.92 -12.91 -18.73
CA GLU A 161 12.79 -13.26 -17.30
C GLU A 161 13.36 -12.22 -16.32
N GLU A 162 13.86 -11.08 -16.83
CA GLU A 162 14.37 -9.95 -16.07
C GLU A 162 13.55 -8.68 -16.33
N GLU A 163 13.32 -7.91 -15.27
CA GLU A 163 12.74 -6.58 -15.38
C GLU A 163 13.81 -5.55 -15.72
N ASN A 164 14.00 -5.27 -17.00
CA ASN A 164 14.91 -4.22 -17.42
C ASN A 164 14.29 -2.84 -17.13
N MET A 165 14.79 -2.18 -16.08
CA MET A 165 14.35 -0.82 -15.68
C MET A 165 14.41 0.19 -16.83
N TRP A 166 15.36 0.04 -17.77
CA TRP A 166 15.49 0.92 -18.92
C TRP A 166 14.32 0.81 -19.90
N LEU A 167 13.72 -0.37 -20.05
CA LEU A 167 12.55 -0.56 -20.91
C LEU A 167 11.30 0.06 -20.32
N ILE A 168 11.13 0.00 -19.00
CA ILE A 168 10.02 0.66 -18.29
C ILE A 168 10.13 2.17 -18.44
N ILE A 169 11.32 2.73 -18.19
CA ILE A 169 11.60 4.15 -18.36
C ILE A 169 11.43 4.56 -19.83
N GLY A 170 11.97 3.78 -20.76
CA GLY A 170 11.86 4.01 -22.20
C GLY A 170 10.41 4.03 -22.67
N GLY A 171 9.60 3.05 -22.27
CA GLY A 171 8.17 2.99 -22.57
C GLY A 171 7.40 4.18 -21.99
N GLY A 172 7.72 4.59 -20.75
CA GLY A 172 7.15 5.78 -20.12
C GLY A 172 7.47 7.07 -20.87
N VAL A 173 8.73 7.26 -21.28
CA VAL A 173 9.17 8.41 -22.08
C VAL A 173 8.50 8.43 -23.46
N LEU A 174 8.38 7.27 -24.11
CA LEU A 174 7.71 7.13 -25.41
C LEU A 174 6.23 7.54 -25.34
N ILE A 175 5.53 7.14 -24.28
CA ILE A 175 4.14 7.56 -24.01
C ILE A 175 4.06 9.07 -23.76
N TRP A 176 4.97 9.59 -22.94
CA TRP A 176 5.02 11.02 -22.61
C TRP A 176 5.20 11.87 -23.88
N LEU A 177 6.10 11.46 -24.77
CA LEU A 177 6.41 12.17 -26.01
C LEU A 177 5.28 12.11 -27.04
N MET A 178 4.56 10.98 -27.12
CA MET A 178 3.45 10.81 -28.07
C MET A 178 2.14 11.48 -27.61
N LYS A 179 1.80 11.40 -26.32
CA LYS A 179 0.49 11.83 -25.82
C LYS A 179 0.48 13.26 -25.26
N SER A 180 1.64 13.75 -24.83
CA SER A 180 1.82 15.11 -24.31
C SER A 180 3.13 15.69 -24.84
N PRO A 181 3.26 16.00 -26.15
CA PRO A 181 4.46 16.64 -26.65
C PRO A 181 4.69 17.92 -25.85
N PRO A 182 5.84 18.08 -25.19
CA PRO A 182 6.10 19.22 -24.34
C PRO A 182 6.03 20.48 -25.20
N LYS A 183 4.97 21.29 -25.01
CA LYS A 183 4.99 22.69 -25.44
C LYS A 183 5.97 23.38 -24.51
N TRP A 184 7.24 23.35 -24.88
CA TRP A 184 8.33 23.90 -24.09
C TRP A 184 8.21 25.42 -24.07
N ASN A 185 7.32 25.93 -23.23
CA ASN A 185 7.18 27.36 -23.01
C ASN A 185 8.31 27.78 -22.07
N PHE A 186 9.48 28.05 -22.66
CA PHE A 186 10.75 28.42 -22.00
C PHE A 186 10.67 29.71 -21.14
N GLY A 187 9.48 30.30 -20.97
CA GLY A 187 9.22 31.45 -20.11
C GLY A 187 8.83 31.14 -18.66
N SER A 188 8.34 29.93 -18.33
CA SER A 188 7.87 29.60 -16.96
C SER A 188 8.89 28.84 -16.09
N LEU A 189 10.07 28.50 -16.64
CA LEU A 189 11.13 27.80 -15.89
C LEU A 189 11.83 28.69 -14.86
N LYS A 190 11.66 30.02 -14.91
CA LYS A 190 12.26 30.95 -13.94
C LYS A 190 11.54 30.97 -12.57
N THR A 191 10.29 30.53 -12.48
CA THR A 191 9.52 30.64 -11.22
C THR A 191 9.55 29.37 -10.36
N ILE A 192 9.81 28.19 -10.93
CA ILE A 192 9.84 26.92 -10.17
C ILE A 192 11.28 26.54 -9.76
N ALA A 193 12.30 26.96 -10.52
CA ALA A 193 13.69 26.60 -10.22
C ALA A 193 14.29 27.36 -9.03
N LEU A 194 13.79 28.58 -8.73
CA LEU A 194 14.42 29.44 -7.72
C LEU A 194 14.28 28.94 -6.26
N PRO A 195 13.11 28.48 -5.77
CA PRO A 195 13.00 28.07 -4.38
C PRO A 195 13.60 26.67 -4.10
N VAL A 196 13.76 25.83 -5.13
CA VAL A 196 14.37 24.49 -5.00
C VAL A 196 15.90 24.58 -5.04
N LEU A 197 16.47 25.45 -5.88
CA LEU A 197 17.92 25.67 -5.93
C LEU A 197 18.49 26.45 -4.73
N LEU A 198 17.65 27.21 -4.02
CA LEU A 198 18.03 27.97 -2.82
C LEU A 198 18.02 27.15 -1.51
N GLN A 199 17.62 25.88 -1.55
CA GLN A 199 17.64 24.98 -0.37
C GLN A 199 18.88 24.07 -0.31
N ILE A 200 19.89 24.27 -1.16
CA ILE A 200 21.15 23.53 -1.06
C ILE A 200 21.89 24.02 0.19
N PRO A 201 22.11 23.19 1.23
CA PRO A 201 22.92 23.59 2.37
C PRO A 201 24.36 23.77 1.89
N THR A 202 24.89 24.98 1.99
CA THR A 202 26.32 25.26 1.82
C THR A 202 27.05 24.72 3.04
N GLN A 203 27.42 23.45 3.02
CA GLN A 203 28.33 22.90 4.02
C GLN A 203 29.44 22.11 3.33
N ASP A 204 30.57 22.81 3.16
CA ASP A 204 31.87 22.29 2.75
C ASP A 204 32.24 21.04 3.56
N SER A 205 32.15 19.85 2.95
CA SER A 205 32.91 18.62 3.30
C SER A 205 32.49 17.36 2.51
N THR A 206 31.45 17.41 1.66
CA THR A 206 30.87 16.21 1.00
C THR A 206 31.49 15.81 -0.35
N ASN A 207 32.39 16.63 -0.92
CA ASN A 207 32.91 16.43 -2.29
C ASN A 207 33.68 15.10 -2.45
N ALA A 208 34.40 14.66 -1.41
CA ALA A 208 35.17 13.42 -1.45
C ALA A 208 34.28 12.15 -1.40
N LYS A 209 33.15 12.18 -0.67
CA LYS A 209 32.24 11.03 -0.56
C LYS A 209 31.38 10.85 -1.80
N LEU A 210 30.90 11.95 -2.40
CA LEU A 210 30.11 11.90 -3.63
C LEU A 210 30.95 11.37 -4.80
N TRP A 211 32.24 11.72 -4.86
CA TRP A 211 33.14 11.20 -5.89
C TRP A 211 33.48 9.72 -5.70
N GLN A 212 33.61 9.26 -4.45
CA GLN A 212 33.75 7.83 -4.15
C GLN A 212 32.52 7.02 -4.52
N ILE A 213 31.32 7.54 -4.29
CA ILE A 213 30.06 6.88 -4.68
C ILE A 213 29.95 6.81 -6.21
N ALA A 214 30.24 7.89 -6.92
CA ALA A 214 30.25 7.91 -8.39
C ALA A 214 31.26 6.91 -8.98
N TRP A 215 32.46 6.83 -8.40
CA TRP A 215 33.48 5.86 -8.80
C TRP A 215 33.08 4.41 -8.48
N PHE A 216 32.42 4.18 -7.35
CA PHE A 216 31.91 2.86 -6.97
C PHE A 216 30.85 2.36 -7.97
N PHE A 217 29.90 3.22 -8.36
CA PHE A 217 28.88 2.86 -9.36
C PHE A 217 29.48 2.65 -10.75
N THR A 218 30.52 3.41 -11.12
CA THR A 218 31.22 3.21 -12.39
C THR A 218 31.98 1.88 -12.43
N LYS A 219 32.56 1.46 -11.30
CA LYS A 219 33.32 0.19 -11.20
C LYS A 219 32.42 -1.03 -11.00
N ALA A 220 31.22 -0.86 -10.42
CA ALA A 220 30.26 -1.94 -10.23
C ALA A 220 29.38 -2.21 -11.47
N GLY A 221 29.36 -1.27 -12.43
CA GLY A 221 28.59 -1.35 -13.67
C GLY A 221 29.37 -1.82 -14.91
N ALA A 222 30.62 -2.27 -14.75
CA ALA A 222 31.44 -2.88 -15.80
C ALA A 222 31.95 -4.25 -15.32
#